data_AF-A0A2V0P0R9-F1
#
_entry.id   AF-A0A2V0P0R9-F1
#
_cell.length_a   1.000
_cell.length_b   1.000
_cell.length_c   1.000
_cell.angle_alpha   90.00
_cell.angle_beta   90.00
_cell.angle_gamma   90.00
#
_symmetry.space_group_name_H-M   'P 1'
#
loop_
_entity.id
_entity.type
_entity.pdbx_description
1 polymer ?
#
loop_
_entity_poly.entity_id
_entity_poly.type
_entity_poly.pdbx_seq_one_letter_code
_entity_poly.pdbx_strand_id
1 'polypeptide(L)'
;MCGVAGCSLCAGASIFSAFFMFFLGILIKNNYQFIGEWYEPEPPHHAPTEEQIAEAARSCFIVGGIYLGWMALAIGCVCFHSARAKVR
;
A
#
# COMPACT_ATOMS: atom_id res chain seq x y z
N MET A 1 -11.83 6.51 20.30
CA MET A 1 -11.99 7.11 18.97
C MET A 1 -10.74 7.94 18.68
N CYS A 2 -10.07 7.69 17.56
CA CYS A 2 -8.93 8.49 17.11
C CYS A 2 -9.44 9.94 16.88
N GLY A 3 -8.79 10.95 17.46
CA GLY A 3 -9.13 12.35 17.18
C GLY A 3 -8.72 12.78 15.77
N VAL A 4 -8.95 14.05 15.42
CA VAL A 4 -8.61 14.61 14.08
C VAL A 4 -7.15 14.38 13.72
N ALA A 5 -6.23 14.58 14.67
CA ALA A 5 -4.80 14.35 14.47
C ALA A 5 -4.49 12.86 14.14
N GLY A 6 -5.14 11.93 14.84
CA GLY A 6 -4.95 10.49 14.60
C GLY A 6 -5.52 10.03 13.26
N CYS A 7 -6.71 10.53 12.89
CA CYS A 7 -7.30 10.23 11.58
C CYS A 7 -6.50 10.88 10.43
N SER A 8 -5.92 12.06 10.62
CA SER A 8 -5.07 12.71 9.62
C SER A 8 -3.75 11.97 9.39
N LEU A 9 -3.10 11.51 10.47
CA LEU A 9 -1.90 10.65 10.37
C LEU A 9 -2.19 9.33 9.66
N CYS A 10 -3.30 8.67 10.02
CA CYS A 10 -3.71 7.42 9.38
C CYS A 10 -4.00 7.62 7.88
N ALA A 11 -4.65 8.73 7.50
CA ALA A 11 -4.87 9.06 6.10
C ALA A 11 -3.55 9.26 5.35
N GLY A 12 -2.62 10.05 5.90
CA GLY A 12 -1.30 10.30 5.30
C GLY A 12 -0.47 9.02 5.14
N ALA A 13 -0.38 8.21 6.19
CA ALA A 13 0.32 6.93 6.16
C ALA A 13 -0.31 5.97 5.15
N SER A 14 -1.65 5.91 5.09
CA SER A 14 -2.36 5.06 4.14
C SER A 14 -2.15 5.50 2.69
N ILE A 15 -2.11 6.80 2.40
CA ILE A 15 -1.80 7.33 1.07
C ILE A 15 -0.39 6.92 0.66
N PHE A 16 0.60 7.16 1.52
CA PHE A 16 1.99 6.82 1.25
C PHE A 16 2.16 5.31 1.03
N SER A 17 1.62 4.48 1.92
CA SER A 17 1.71 3.03 1.82
C SER A 17 1.00 2.49 0.58
N ALA A 18 -0.18 3.02 0.23
CA ALA A 18 -0.85 2.63 -1.01
C ALA A 18 0.03 2.95 -2.22
N PHE A 19 0.50 4.20 -2.34
CA PHE A 19 1.36 4.62 -3.44
C PHE A 19 2.63 3.77 -3.54
N PHE A 20 3.32 3.55 -2.42
CA PHE A 20 4.52 2.75 -2.36
C PHE A 20 4.28 1.31 -2.80
N MET A 21 3.21 0.67 -2.33
CA MET A 21 2.88 -0.72 -2.69
C MET A 21 2.47 -0.85 -4.16
N PHE A 22 1.72 0.11 -4.71
CA PHE A 22 1.42 0.14 -6.14
C PHE A 22 2.68 0.29 -6.99
N PHE A 23 3.57 1.20 -6.60
CA PHE A 23 4.84 1.40 -7.29
C PHE A 23 5.71 0.14 -7.24
N LEU A 24 5.84 -0.47 -6.07
CA LEU A 24 6.57 -1.73 -5.89
C LEU A 24 5.98 -2.86 -6.75
N GLY A 25 4.65 -3.01 -6.76
CA GLY A 25 3.97 -4.01 -7.58
C GLY A 25 4.21 -3.82 -9.09
N ILE A 26 4.29 -2.57 -9.56
CA ILE A 26 4.64 -2.26 -10.96
C ILE A 26 6.09 -2.64 -11.25
N LEU A 27 7.03 -2.29 -10.35
CA LEU A 27 8.43 -2.63 -10.55
C LEU A 27 8.65 -4.16 -10.57
N ILE A 28 8.02 -4.89 -9.65
CA ILE A 28 8.11 -6.36 -9.59
C ILE A 28 7.52 -6.97 -10.85
N LYS A 29 6.32 -6.51 -11.28
CA LYS A 29 5.68 -6.98 -12.51
C LYS A 29 6.54 -6.78 -13.77
N ASN A 30 7.38 -5.74 -13.79
CA ASN A 30 8.30 -5.46 -14.90
C ASN A 30 9.68 -6.11 -14.71
N ASN A 31 9.84 -6.98 -13.71
CA ASN A 31 11.11 -7.64 -13.36
C ASN A 31 12.28 -6.64 -13.23
N TYR A 32 12.04 -5.53 -12.53
CA TYR A 32 13.05 -4.48 -12.39
C TYR A 32 14.20 -4.95 -11.48
N GLN A 33 15.41 -5.01 -12.05
CA GLN A 33 16.60 -5.61 -11.44
C GLN A 33 17.08 -4.99 -10.11
N PHE A 34 16.64 -3.77 -9.78
CA PHE A 34 17.11 -3.03 -8.60
C PHE A 34 16.20 -3.16 -7.37
N ILE A 35 15.15 -3.99 -7.43
CA ILE A 35 14.24 -4.20 -6.28
C ILE A 35 14.91 -5.03 -5.16
N GLY A 36 16.08 -5.61 -5.42
CA GLY A 36 16.81 -6.44 -4.46
C GLY A 36 16.30 -7.88 -4.41
N GLU A 37 16.63 -8.59 -3.33
CA GLU A 37 16.23 -9.99 -3.11
C GLU A 37 14.78 -10.05 -2.61
N TRP A 38 13.82 -9.97 -3.53
CA TRP A 38 12.39 -10.07 -3.24
C TRP A 38 11.81 -11.48 -3.47
N TYR A 39 12.60 -12.37 -4.08
CA TYR A 39 12.22 -13.75 -4.41
C TYR A 39 13.24 -14.73 -3.86
N GLU A 40 12.81 -15.97 -3.66
CA GLU A 40 13.67 -17.06 -3.24
C GLU A 40 14.34 -17.68 -4.48
N PRO A 41 15.68 -17.67 -4.59
CA PRO A 41 16.38 -18.23 -5.74
C PRO A 41 16.35 -19.77 -5.71
N GLU A 42 15.77 -20.38 -6.73
CA GLU A 42 15.71 -21.85 -6.87
C GLU A 42 16.80 -22.38 -7.82
N PRO A 43 17.72 -23.25 -7.39
CA PRO A 43 18.74 -23.80 -8.29
C PRO A 43 18.08 -24.65 -9.39
N PRO A 44 18.50 -24.52 -10.68
CA PRO A 44 19.69 -23.83 -11.19
C PRO A 44 19.47 -22.35 -11.59
N HIS A 45 18.27 -21.80 -11.43
CA HIS A 45 17.91 -20.47 -11.94
C HIS A 45 18.01 -19.40 -10.84
N HIS A 46 18.92 -18.44 -11.01
CA HIS A 46 19.05 -17.30 -10.09
C HIS A 46 18.08 -16.15 -10.42
N ALA A 47 17.28 -16.29 -11.47
CA ALA A 47 16.27 -15.31 -11.88
C ALA A 47 14.88 -15.72 -11.35
N PRO A 48 14.00 -14.75 -11.05
CA PRO A 48 12.66 -15.06 -10.55
C PRO A 48 11.81 -15.72 -11.63
N THR A 49 10.95 -16.66 -11.23
CA THR A 49 9.99 -17.28 -12.15
C THR A 49 8.83 -16.32 -12.45
N GLU A 50 8.15 -16.51 -13.59
CA GLU A 50 6.96 -15.71 -13.92
C GLU A 50 5.86 -15.84 -12.86
N GLU A 51 5.75 -17.01 -12.23
CA GLU A 51 4.79 -17.26 -11.15
C GLU A 51 5.13 -16.45 -9.89
N GLN A 52 6.41 -16.44 -9.47
CA GLN A 52 6.88 -15.62 -8.34
C GLN A 52 6.66 -14.14 -8.60
N ILE A 53 6.96 -13.66 -9.82
CA ILE A 53 6.71 -12.27 -10.24
C ILE A 53 5.21 -11.94 -10.11
N ALA A 54 4.35 -12.80 -10.66
CA ALA A 54 2.91 -12.57 -10.66
C ALA A 54 2.33 -12.57 -9.24
N GLU A 55 2.76 -13.50 -8.38
CA GLU A 55 2.30 -13.61 -6.99
C GLU A 55 2.76 -12.42 -6.14
N ALA A 56 4.04 -12.05 -6.22
CA ALA A 56 4.58 -10.92 -5.48
C ALA A 56 3.94 -9.59 -5.90
N ALA A 57 3.79 -9.36 -7.22
CA ALA A 57 3.12 -8.17 -7.73
C ALA A 57 1.64 -8.12 -7.31
N ARG A 58 0.93 -9.25 -7.38
CA ARG A 58 -0.47 -9.35 -6.94
C ARG A 58 -0.59 -9.01 -5.45
N SER A 59 0.29 -9.53 -4.62
CA SER A 59 0.31 -9.24 -3.18
C SER A 59 0.51 -7.75 -2.92
N CYS A 60 1.41 -7.11 -3.66
CA CYS A 60 1.62 -5.65 -3.57
C CYS A 60 0.35 -4.86 -3.92
N PHE A 61 -0.34 -5.24 -5.00
CA PHE A 61 -1.59 -4.57 -5.39
C PHE A 61 -2.74 -4.79 -4.40
N ILE A 62 -2.85 -5.98 -3.81
CA ILE A 62 -3.84 -6.27 -2.77
C ILE A 62 -3.60 -5.39 -1.55
N VAL A 63 -2.36 -5.33 -1.06
CA VAL A 63 -2.00 -4.51 0.10
C VAL A 63 -2.20 -3.02 -0.20
N GLY A 64 -1.83 -2.57 -1.40
CA GLY A 64 -2.12 -1.21 -1.87
C GLY A 64 -3.62 -0.88 -1.83
N GLY A 65 -4.46 -1.82 -2.28
CA GLY A 65 -5.93 -1.71 -2.18
C GLY A 65 -6.45 -1.65 -0.74
N ILE A 66 -5.88 -2.44 0.18
CA ILE A 66 -6.22 -2.38 1.61
C ILE A 66 -5.93 -0.99 2.18
N TYR A 67 -4.76 -0.41 1.87
CA TYR A 67 -4.42 0.94 2.31
C TYR A 67 -5.34 2.01 1.70
N LEU A 68 -5.83 1.86 0.47
CA LEU A 68 -6.87 2.75 -0.07
C LEU A 68 -8.18 2.67 0.73
N GLY A 69 -8.55 1.48 1.20
CA GLY A 69 -9.70 1.31 2.11
C GLY A 69 -9.53 2.06 3.43
N TRP A 70 -8.35 1.93 4.06
CA TRP A 70 -8.01 2.66 5.28
C TRP A 70 -7.96 4.17 5.07
N MET A 71 -7.44 4.63 3.94
CA MET A 71 -7.45 6.04 3.54
C MET A 71 -8.88 6.58 3.49
N ALA A 72 -9.81 5.87 2.83
CA ALA A 72 -11.20 6.30 2.72
C ALA A 72 -11.88 6.43 4.11
N LEU A 73 -11.66 5.45 4.99
CA LEU A 73 -12.13 5.48 6.38
C LEU A 73 -11.54 6.66 7.17
N ALA A 74 -10.24 6.90 7.04
CA ALA A 74 -9.54 7.97 7.74
C ALA A 74 -9.99 9.35 7.27
N ILE A 75 -10.17 9.56 5.96
CA ILE A 75 -10.73 10.79 5.39
C ILE A 75 -12.17 10.99 5.89
N GLY A 76 -12.99 9.95 5.88
CA GLY A 76 -14.35 10.00 6.42
C GLY A 76 -14.37 10.42 7.89
N CYS A 77 -13.45 9.89 8.71
CA CYS A 77 -13.28 10.30 10.10
C CYS A 77 -12.93 11.79 10.23
N VAL A 78 -11.96 12.29 9.45
CA VAL A 78 -11.56 13.71 9.46
C VAL A 78 -12.75 14.61 9.09
N CYS A 79 -13.50 14.26 8.04
CA CYS A 79 -14.69 14.99 7.62
C CYS A 79 -15.77 15.00 8.71
N PHE A 80 -16.03 13.86 9.34
CA PHE A 80 -17.01 13.75 10.43
C PHE A 80 -16.64 14.62 11.63
N HIS A 81 -15.38 14.58 12.07
CA HIS A 81 -14.94 15.43 13.18
C HIS A 81 -14.92 16.91 12.82
N SER A 82 -14.57 17.27 11.58
CA SER A 82 -14.58 18.65 11.10
C SER A 82 -16.00 19.21 11.03
N ALA A 83 -16.96 18.41 10.54
CA ALA A 83 -18.37 18.77 10.53
C ALA A 83 -18.92 18.95 11.95
N ARG A 84 -18.59 18.02 12.87
CA ARG A 84 -19.02 18.11 14.28
C ARG A 84 -18.41 19.31 15.00
N ALA A 85 -17.16 19.68 14.69
CA ALA A 85 -16.49 20.86 15.25
C ALA A 85 -17.10 22.17 14.75
N LYS A 86 -17.74 22.18 13.58
CA LYS A 86 -18.38 23.38 13.00
C LYS A 86 -19.80 23.62 13.51
N VAL A 87 -20.44 22.59 14.08
CA VAL A 87 -21.81 22.63 14.63
C VAL A 87 -21.83 22.93 16.13
N ARG A 88 -20.69 22.78 16.81
CA ARG A 88 -20.48 23.26 18.19
C ARG A 88 -19.91 24.66 18.18
#